data_AF-A0AAE0VMJ7-F1
#
_entry.id   AF-A0AAE0VMJ7-F1
#
_cell.length_a   1.000
_cell.length_b   1.000
_cell.length_c   1.000
_cell.angle_alpha   90.00
_cell.angle_beta   90.00
_cell.angle_gamma   90.00
#
_symmetry.space_group_name_H-M   'P 1'
#
loop_
_entity.id
_entity.type
_entity.pdbx_description
1 polymer ?
#
loop_
_entity_poly.entity_id
_entity_poly.type
_entity_poly.pdbx_seq_one_letter_code
_entity_poly.pdbx_strand_id
1 'polypeptide(L)'
;MVRATQYICNPCMESIDKFQTLDLARSAADWILQQNDDALLIDDVLAYYYFSPDSLTEKILYALKYGSLYSLGINMGKELAGFVKGDKIIQNCDALVPVPIHKFRYIERGYNQSEMIAVGFSSATQIPIKTNWLYRTVFSESQTKGDKSFAERKKNTEHVFSASTAVKDKKIGLIGDVFATGATVLSASRELKSKGAVDQMGLFFSTSLTNCNIQLYGDEFFHATHVLKHKLHDSIKITDGKGCIVEAIITKIEKNALSASVAYRFYIPPPKKIIACVAILKSLERYDFFLQKAVELGVTDIIPLITNRTIISIESGLKRMKRWENVILASCKQCEQPYLPLLHLPIEFHKLCSTLDGQVIFYYELATYYEKNILPNHDTTLIIGPEGGFTIEELEIATQMQFKVSGLGKEILRTETAALLAIASIKLKNLEANS
;
A
#
# COMPACT_ATOMS: atom_id res chain seq x y z
N MET A 1 50.31 2.93 -10.13
CA MET A 1 48.95 2.59 -10.63
C MET A 1 48.05 2.36 -9.43
N VAL A 2 47.32 3.38 -8.99
CA VAL A 2 46.28 3.21 -7.95
C VAL A 2 45.12 2.48 -8.62
N ARG A 3 44.85 1.23 -8.22
CA ARG A 3 43.61 0.55 -8.59
C ARG A 3 42.48 1.33 -7.92
N ALA A 4 41.82 2.22 -8.66
CA ALA A 4 40.65 2.94 -8.19
C ALA A 4 39.48 1.94 -8.03
N THR A 5 39.40 1.29 -6.87
CA THR A 5 38.28 0.42 -6.48
C THR A 5 37.02 1.22 -6.12
N GLN A 6 37.11 2.56 -6.10
CA GLN A 6 36.02 3.49 -5.83
C GLN A 6 35.91 4.49 -7.00
N TYR A 7 34.86 4.37 -7.81
CA TYR A 7 34.59 5.26 -8.96
C TYR A 7 33.75 6.49 -8.60
N ILE A 8 33.21 6.53 -7.38
CA ILE A 8 32.52 7.68 -6.81
C ILE A 8 33.29 8.08 -5.56
N CYS A 9 33.65 9.36 -5.45
CA CYS A 9 34.32 9.91 -4.29
C CYS A 9 33.38 9.94 -3.07
N ASN A 10 33.88 9.87 -1.83
CA ASN A 10 33.01 9.94 -0.64
C ASN A 10 32.10 11.20 -0.63
N PRO A 11 32.58 12.42 -0.94
CA PRO A 11 31.71 13.59 -1.06
C PRO A 11 30.63 13.42 -2.14
N CYS A 12 30.99 12.79 -3.25
CA CYS A 12 30.08 12.51 -4.35
C CYS A 12 28.99 11.53 -3.89
N MET A 13 29.35 10.47 -3.15
CA MET A 13 28.41 9.50 -2.56
C MET A 13 27.44 10.14 -1.56
N GLU A 14 27.92 11.08 -0.76
CA GLU A 14 27.10 11.84 0.20
C GLU A 14 26.13 12.80 -0.50
N SER A 15 26.51 13.33 -1.67
CA SER A 15 25.68 14.22 -2.48
C SER A 15 24.67 13.52 -3.39
N ILE A 16 24.63 12.19 -3.42
CA ILE A 16 23.62 11.46 -4.21
C ILE A 16 22.26 11.65 -3.55
N ASP A 17 21.29 12.04 -4.37
CA ASP A 17 19.87 12.12 -4.03
C ASP A 17 19.30 10.76 -3.59
N LYS A 18 19.09 10.61 -2.28
CA LYS A 18 18.62 9.37 -1.64
C LYS A 18 17.64 9.64 -0.50
N PHE A 19 16.72 8.71 -0.30
CA PHE A 19 15.80 8.76 0.83
C PHE A 19 16.54 8.50 2.15
N GLN A 20 16.15 9.24 3.19
CA GLN A 20 16.82 9.19 4.49
C GLN A 20 16.31 8.07 5.40
N THR A 21 15.06 7.62 5.19
CA THR A 21 14.43 6.56 6.00
C THR A 21 13.75 5.52 5.12
N LEU A 22 13.65 4.28 5.63
CA LEU A 22 12.95 3.19 4.96
C LEU A 22 11.49 3.54 4.66
N ASP A 23 10.81 4.21 5.61
CA ASP A 23 9.40 4.60 5.46
C ASP A 23 9.18 5.57 4.30
N LEU A 24 10.06 6.57 4.12
CA LEU A 24 9.98 7.51 3.00
C LEU A 24 10.26 6.81 1.67
N ALA A 25 11.25 5.91 1.65
CA ALA A 25 11.65 5.15 0.49
C ALA A 25 10.55 4.17 0.02
N ARG A 26 9.84 3.53 0.97
CA ARG A 26 8.65 2.70 0.73
C ARG A 26 7.48 3.54 0.25
N SER A 27 7.13 4.59 0.99
CA SER A 27 5.98 5.45 0.68
C SER A 27 6.06 6.05 -0.72
N ALA A 28 7.25 6.50 -1.15
CA ALA A 28 7.45 7.05 -2.49
C ALA A 28 7.27 5.98 -3.57
N ALA A 29 7.77 4.76 -3.34
CA ALA A 29 7.63 3.66 -4.29
C ALA A 29 6.20 3.10 -4.34
N ASP A 30 5.56 2.98 -3.18
CA ASP A 30 4.16 2.59 -3.03
C ASP A 30 3.23 3.56 -3.75
N TRP A 31 3.46 4.87 -3.63
CA TRP A 31 2.67 5.88 -4.33
C TRP A 31 2.70 5.70 -5.86
N ILE A 32 3.83 5.27 -6.43
CA ILE A 32 3.95 4.96 -7.85
C ILE A 32 3.22 3.66 -8.20
N LEU A 33 3.33 2.60 -7.36
CA LEU A 33 2.63 1.34 -7.60
C LEU A 33 1.12 1.49 -7.56
N GLN A 34 0.60 2.24 -6.57
CA GLN A 34 -0.83 2.42 -6.31
C GLN A 34 -1.58 3.13 -7.44
N GLN A 35 -0.88 3.71 -8.43
CA GLN A 35 -1.50 4.24 -9.65
C GLN A 35 -1.88 3.15 -10.67
N ASN A 36 -1.64 1.88 -10.37
CA ASN A 36 -1.89 0.74 -11.25
C ASN A 36 -2.85 -0.26 -10.60
N ASP A 37 -3.75 -0.86 -11.40
CA ASP A 37 -4.80 -1.78 -10.94
C ASP A 37 -4.26 -3.07 -10.28
N ASP A 38 -3.00 -3.41 -10.53
CA ASP A 38 -2.36 -4.67 -10.09
C ASP A 38 -1.39 -4.50 -8.90
N ALA A 39 -1.50 -3.41 -8.13
CA ALA A 39 -0.61 -3.14 -7.00
C ALA A 39 -0.55 -4.29 -5.98
N LEU A 40 -1.60 -5.12 -5.90
CA LEU A 40 -1.72 -6.29 -5.02
C LEU A 40 -0.75 -7.44 -5.33
N LEU A 41 0.01 -7.39 -6.43
CA LEU A 41 0.98 -8.45 -6.81
C LEU A 41 2.33 -8.34 -6.10
N ILE A 42 2.58 -7.25 -5.38
CA ILE A 42 3.86 -6.92 -4.76
C ILE A 42 3.63 -6.77 -3.26
N ASP A 43 4.30 -7.62 -2.47
CA ASP A 43 4.24 -7.60 -1.02
C ASP A 43 4.80 -6.30 -0.41
N ASP A 44 5.86 -5.79 -1.03
CA ASP A 44 6.64 -4.67 -0.55
C ASP A 44 7.48 -4.07 -1.67
N VAL A 45 7.67 -2.75 -1.67
CA VAL A 45 8.52 -2.05 -2.64
C VAL A 45 9.28 -0.92 -1.96
N LEU A 46 10.52 -0.71 -2.40
CA LEU A 46 11.36 0.37 -1.91
C LEU A 46 12.24 0.91 -3.03
N ALA A 47 12.33 2.23 -3.12
CA ALA A 47 13.30 2.93 -3.97
C ALA A 47 14.23 3.73 -3.07
N TYR A 48 15.54 3.46 -3.10
CA TYR A 48 16.50 4.15 -2.23
C TYR A 48 16.98 5.49 -2.80
N TYR A 49 17.14 5.57 -4.12
CA TYR A 49 17.53 6.79 -4.81
C TYR A 49 16.31 7.42 -5.46
N TYR A 50 16.22 8.76 -5.44
CA TYR A 50 15.23 9.48 -6.23
C TYR A 50 15.90 10.21 -7.39
N PHE A 51 15.16 10.32 -8.50
CA PHE A 51 15.65 10.96 -9.71
C PHE A 51 15.31 12.45 -9.68
N SER A 52 16.29 13.29 -9.99
CA SER A 52 16.07 14.71 -10.30
C SER A 52 16.85 15.08 -11.57
N PRO A 53 16.29 15.91 -12.47
CA PRO A 53 17.03 16.39 -13.64
C PRO A 53 18.33 17.09 -13.23
N ASP A 54 19.39 16.89 -14.02
CA ASP A 54 20.74 17.42 -13.81
C ASP A 54 21.46 16.95 -12.53
N SER A 55 20.88 15.97 -11.82
CA SER A 55 21.44 15.39 -10.59
C SER A 55 22.62 14.45 -10.84
N LEU A 56 23.34 14.14 -9.76
CA LEU A 56 24.34 13.08 -9.79
C LEU A 56 23.71 11.70 -10.05
N THR A 57 22.48 11.46 -9.57
CA THR A 57 21.73 10.22 -9.82
C THR A 57 21.47 10.01 -11.31
N GLU A 58 21.11 11.07 -12.06
CA GLU A 58 20.96 11.01 -13.52
C GLU A 58 22.28 10.65 -14.20
N LYS A 59 23.38 11.31 -13.82
CA LYS A 59 24.72 11.05 -14.39
C LYS A 59 25.18 9.62 -14.11
N ILE A 60 24.96 9.11 -12.91
CA ILE A 60 25.26 7.72 -12.55
C ILE A 60 24.42 6.76 -13.39
N LEU A 61 23.12 7.02 -13.54
CA LEU A 61 22.24 6.17 -14.32
C LEU A 61 22.64 6.15 -15.81
N TYR A 62 23.00 7.31 -16.36
CA TYR A 62 23.50 7.43 -17.73
C TYR A 62 24.81 6.67 -17.91
N ALA A 63 25.76 6.85 -16.99
CA ALA A 63 27.04 6.14 -16.99
C ALA A 63 26.89 4.62 -16.87
N LEU A 64 25.92 4.15 -16.07
CA LEU A 64 25.57 2.73 -15.93
C LEU A 64 24.88 2.17 -17.19
N LYS A 65 24.19 3.00 -17.97
CA LYS A 65 23.51 2.55 -19.21
C LYS A 65 24.41 2.60 -20.44
N TYR A 66 25.30 3.59 -20.52
CA TYR A 66 26.03 3.92 -21.76
C TYR A 66 27.54 4.08 -21.56
N GLY A 67 28.02 4.25 -20.33
CA GLY A 67 29.44 4.47 -20.02
C GLY A 67 30.21 3.19 -19.68
N SER A 68 29.58 2.01 -19.76
CA SER A 68 30.18 0.71 -19.38
C SER A 68 30.72 0.62 -17.94
N LEU A 69 30.27 1.49 -17.04
CA LEU A 69 30.72 1.56 -15.65
C LEU A 69 29.89 0.66 -14.71
N TYR A 70 29.95 -0.66 -14.93
CA TYR A 70 29.17 -1.65 -14.17
C TYR A 70 29.46 -1.66 -12.66
N SER A 71 30.68 -1.27 -12.26
CA SER A 71 31.09 -1.14 -10.86
C SER A 71 30.25 -0.14 -10.07
N LEU A 72 29.66 0.86 -10.74
CA LEU A 72 28.72 1.80 -10.12
C LEU A 72 27.47 1.06 -9.62
N GLY A 73 26.92 0.15 -10.42
CA GLY A 73 25.77 -0.68 -10.03
C GLY A 73 26.09 -1.53 -8.79
N ILE A 74 27.27 -2.15 -8.76
CA ILE A 74 27.73 -2.95 -7.61
C ILE A 74 27.82 -2.09 -6.34
N ASN A 75 28.37 -0.88 -6.43
CA ASN A 75 28.48 0.02 -5.28
C ASN A 75 27.10 0.49 -4.82
N MET A 76 26.22 0.89 -5.74
CA MET A 76 24.84 1.28 -5.42
C MET A 76 24.05 0.15 -4.74
N GLY A 77 24.26 -1.10 -5.18
CA GLY A 77 23.65 -2.27 -4.58
C GLY A 77 24.13 -2.54 -3.15
N LYS A 78 25.42 -2.32 -2.86
CA LYS A 78 25.96 -2.45 -1.49
C LYS A 78 25.39 -1.39 -0.55
N GLU A 79 25.29 -0.15 -1.02
CA GLU A 79 24.68 0.93 -0.25
C GLU A 79 23.20 0.67 0.02
N LEU A 80 22.47 0.19 -0.99
CA LEU A 80 21.07 -0.23 -0.83
C LEU A 80 20.94 -1.35 0.22
N ALA A 81 21.82 -2.36 0.20
CA ALA A 81 21.85 -3.42 1.20
C ALA A 81 22.16 -2.92 2.61
N GLY A 82 23.05 -1.93 2.73
CA GLY A 82 23.34 -1.26 3.99
C GLY A 82 22.13 -0.48 4.53
N PHE A 83 21.41 0.21 3.63
CA PHE A 83 20.22 0.98 3.97
C PHE A 83 19.07 0.11 4.50
N VAL A 84 18.86 -1.07 3.91
CA VAL A 84 17.81 -2.02 4.32
C VAL A 84 18.29 -3.05 5.35
N LYS A 85 19.44 -2.80 6.00
CA LYS A 85 19.97 -3.72 6.99
C LYS A 85 19.03 -3.82 8.19
N GLY A 86 18.58 -5.04 8.50
CA GLY A 86 17.63 -5.31 9.58
C GLY A 86 16.17 -5.37 9.12
N ASP A 87 15.90 -5.07 7.86
CA ASP A 87 14.58 -5.22 7.25
C ASP A 87 14.25 -6.71 7.10
N LYS A 88 13.28 -7.18 7.88
CA LYS A 88 12.90 -8.60 7.92
C LYS A 88 12.27 -9.08 6.61
N ILE A 89 11.57 -8.21 5.89
CA ILE A 89 10.90 -8.60 4.64
C ILE A 89 11.97 -8.95 3.61
N ILE A 90 12.94 -8.05 3.44
CA ILE A 90 14.02 -8.22 2.47
C ILE A 90 14.94 -9.38 2.86
N GLN A 91 15.24 -9.57 4.14
CA GLN A 91 16.09 -10.66 4.62
C GLN A 91 15.48 -12.06 4.41
N ASN A 92 14.16 -12.15 4.32
CA ASN A 92 13.43 -13.40 4.14
C ASN A 92 13.27 -13.83 2.67
N CYS A 93 13.85 -13.11 1.71
CA CYS A 93 13.83 -13.52 0.30
C CYS A 93 14.72 -14.73 0.05
N ASP A 94 14.21 -15.73 -0.68
CA ASP A 94 14.97 -16.92 -1.09
C ASP A 94 16.00 -16.61 -2.17
N ALA A 95 15.73 -15.60 -3.01
CA ALA A 95 16.60 -15.19 -4.10
C ALA A 95 16.33 -13.76 -4.56
N LEU A 96 17.38 -13.12 -5.10
CA LEU A 96 17.28 -11.87 -5.84
C LEU A 96 17.14 -12.16 -7.33
N VAL A 97 16.13 -11.58 -7.96
CA VAL A 97 15.89 -11.68 -9.40
C VAL A 97 16.04 -10.30 -10.02
N PRO A 98 17.13 -10.02 -10.75
CA PRO A 98 17.29 -8.75 -11.44
C PRO A 98 16.32 -8.66 -12.62
N VAL A 99 15.69 -7.50 -12.81
CA VAL A 99 14.82 -7.25 -13.95
C VAL A 99 15.63 -7.38 -15.24
N PRO A 100 15.29 -8.31 -16.14
CA PRO A 100 16.09 -8.59 -17.32
C PRO A 100 15.90 -7.52 -18.40
N ILE A 101 16.98 -7.22 -19.11
CA ILE A 101 16.94 -6.44 -20.35
C ILE A 101 16.80 -7.38 -21.55
N HIS A 102 16.25 -6.88 -22.67
CA HIS A 102 16.14 -7.67 -23.89
C HIS A 102 17.52 -7.98 -24.48
N LYS A 103 17.68 -9.14 -25.14
CA LYS A 103 18.96 -9.62 -25.72
C LYS A 103 19.71 -8.58 -26.57
N PHE A 104 19.00 -7.81 -27.39
CA PHE A 104 19.63 -6.76 -28.21
C PHE A 104 20.21 -5.61 -27.37
N ARG A 105 19.52 -5.19 -26.30
CA ARG A 105 20.08 -4.19 -25.37
C ARG A 105 21.24 -4.75 -24.55
N TYR A 106 21.21 -6.05 -24.26
CA TYR A 106 22.35 -6.71 -23.61
C TYR A 106 23.59 -6.68 -24.51
N ILE A 107 23.43 -6.92 -25.82
CA ILE A 107 24.52 -6.81 -26.80
C ILE A 107 25.03 -5.37 -26.89
N GLU A 108 24.13 -4.39 -26.95
CA GLU A 108 24.48 -2.95 -27.02
C GLU A 108 25.26 -2.48 -25.79
N ARG A 109 24.84 -2.91 -24.59
CA ARG A 109 25.36 -2.38 -23.32
C ARG A 109 26.43 -3.28 -22.69
N GLY A 110 26.59 -4.51 -23.15
CA GLY A 110 27.50 -5.52 -22.62
C GLY A 110 27.05 -6.21 -21.32
N TYR A 111 26.14 -5.63 -20.55
CA TYR A 111 25.65 -6.17 -19.28
C TYR A 111 24.25 -5.66 -18.91
N ASN A 112 23.61 -6.33 -17.95
CA ASN A 112 22.36 -5.89 -17.33
C ASN A 112 22.64 -5.01 -16.11
N GLN A 113 22.12 -3.78 -16.11
CA GLN A 113 22.28 -2.82 -15.01
C GLN A 113 21.71 -3.35 -13.69
N SER A 114 20.50 -3.90 -13.73
CA SER A 114 19.82 -4.48 -12.57
C SER A 114 20.61 -5.65 -11.96
N GLU A 115 21.31 -6.41 -12.80
CA GLU A 115 22.14 -7.53 -12.36
C GLU A 115 23.36 -7.05 -11.57
N MET A 116 23.99 -5.95 -12.00
CA MET A 116 25.13 -5.38 -11.27
C MET A 116 24.72 -4.82 -9.90
N ILE A 117 23.54 -4.22 -9.82
CA ILE A 117 22.94 -3.80 -8.54
C ILE A 117 22.69 -5.03 -7.66
N ALA A 118 22.12 -6.10 -8.22
CA ALA A 118 21.89 -7.35 -7.50
C ALA A 118 23.20 -8.00 -7.00
N VAL A 119 24.29 -7.94 -7.78
CA VAL A 119 25.64 -8.39 -7.37
C VAL A 119 26.13 -7.62 -6.15
N GLY A 120 26.01 -6.29 -6.18
CA GLY A 120 26.31 -5.43 -5.04
C GLY A 120 25.53 -5.82 -3.79
N PHE A 121 24.21 -5.93 -3.95
CA PHE A 121 23.29 -6.23 -2.86
C PHE A 121 23.55 -7.62 -2.25
N SER A 122 23.65 -8.65 -3.10
CA SER A 122 23.94 -10.04 -2.70
C SER A 122 25.27 -10.16 -1.96
N SER A 123 26.30 -9.41 -2.37
CA SER A 123 27.60 -9.45 -1.68
C SER A 123 27.52 -9.00 -0.22
N ALA A 124 26.55 -8.14 0.11
CA ALA A 124 26.34 -7.64 1.47
C ALA A 124 25.31 -8.47 2.26
N THR A 125 24.29 -9.03 1.61
CA THR A 125 23.19 -9.75 2.29
C THR A 125 23.30 -11.27 2.25
N GLN A 126 24.16 -11.82 1.39
CA GLN A 126 24.29 -13.26 1.09
C GLN A 126 23.05 -13.91 0.45
N ILE A 127 22.06 -13.14 0.03
CA ILE A 127 20.89 -13.67 -0.69
C ILE A 127 21.32 -14.03 -2.13
N PRO A 128 21.07 -15.25 -2.63
CA PRO A 128 21.57 -15.70 -3.92
C PRO A 128 20.87 -15.01 -5.10
N ILE A 129 21.61 -14.74 -6.17
CA ILE A 129 21.08 -14.12 -7.40
C ILE A 129 20.64 -15.21 -8.38
N LYS A 130 19.48 -15.02 -9.02
CA LYS A 130 18.93 -15.92 -10.04
C LYS A 130 18.56 -15.15 -11.31
N THR A 131 19.52 -15.02 -12.23
CA THR A 131 19.35 -14.32 -13.52
C THR A 131 18.51 -15.08 -14.54
N ASN A 132 18.34 -16.40 -14.35
CA ASN A 132 17.57 -17.28 -15.22
C ASN A 132 16.15 -17.56 -14.72
N TRP A 133 15.65 -16.78 -13.76
CA TRP A 133 14.29 -16.94 -13.23
C TRP A 133 13.26 -16.05 -13.91
N LEU A 134 13.71 -14.98 -14.58
CA LEU A 134 12.89 -14.05 -15.32
C LEU A 134 13.61 -13.67 -16.62
N TYR A 135 12.87 -13.63 -17.72
CA TYR A 135 13.37 -13.33 -19.07
C TYR A 135 12.50 -12.26 -19.73
N ARG A 136 13.11 -11.38 -20.53
CA ARG A 136 12.37 -10.39 -21.31
C ARG A 136 12.15 -10.88 -22.74
N THR A 137 10.89 -11.07 -23.13
CA THR A 137 10.49 -11.67 -24.41
C THR A 137 10.26 -10.64 -25.51
N VAL A 138 9.94 -9.39 -25.15
CA VAL A 138 9.64 -8.30 -26.10
C VAL A 138 10.77 -7.26 -26.14
N PHE A 139 11.19 -6.90 -27.35
CA PHE A 139 12.05 -5.73 -27.57
C PHE A 139 11.19 -4.47 -27.56
N SER A 140 11.46 -3.55 -26.62
CA SER A 140 10.90 -2.20 -26.66
C SER A 140 12.06 -1.23 -26.85
N GLU A 141 11.98 -0.29 -27.79
CA GLU A 141 12.98 0.79 -27.93
C GLU A 141 12.90 1.74 -26.72
N SER A 142 13.98 2.47 -26.43
CA SER A 142 14.01 3.48 -25.36
C SER A 142 13.14 4.66 -25.74
N GLN A 143 12.14 4.98 -24.92
CA GLN A 143 11.36 6.21 -25.05
C GLN A 143 12.26 7.42 -24.76
N THR A 144 12.86 7.97 -25.81
CA THR A 144 13.38 9.33 -25.82
C THR A 144 12.90 9.96 -27.11
N LYS A 145 11.95 10.90 -26.97
CA LYS A 145 11.21 11.68 -28.00
C LYS A 145 9.97 10.99 -28.58
N GLY A 146 8.79 11.59 -28.33
CA GLY A 146 7.60 11.38 -29.14
C GLY A 146 6.28 11.38 -28.37
N ASP A 147 5.44 12.38 -28.65
CA ASP A 147 4.10 12.61 -28.14
C ASP A 147 3.15 11.42 -28.32
N LYS A 148 2.92 10.61 -27.28
CA LYS A 148 1.80 9.65 -27.25
C LYS A 148 1.09 9.60 -25.90
N SER A 149 -0.24 9.62 -25.99
CA SER A 149 -1.18 9.78 -24.87
C SER A 149 -1.13 8.61 -23.88
N PHE A 150 -1.49 8.90 -22.62
CA PHE A 150 -1.51 7.97 -21.50
C PHE A 150 -2.34 6.70 -21.76
N ALA A 151 -3.42 6.80 -22.56
CA ALA A 151 -4.32 5.69 -22.85
C ALA A 151 -3.74 4.64 -23.81
N GLU A 152 -2.84 5.01 -24.72
CA GLU A 152 -2.20 4.05 -25.65
C GLU A 152 -1.11 3.21 -24.97
N ARG A 153 -0.60 3.62 -23.79
CA ARG A 153 0.44 2.90 -23.06
C ARG A 153 -0.10 1.65 -22.33
N LYS A 154 -1.39 1.62 -22.01
CA LYS A 154 -2.01 0.55 -21.20
C LYS A 154 -2.33 -0.72 -22.01
N LYS A 155 -2.23 -0.68 -23.35
CA LYS A 155 -2.70 -1.76 -24.25
C LYS A 155 -1.63 -2.71 -24.81
N ASN A 156 -0.33 -2.48 -24.57
CA ASN A 156 0.77 -3.28 -25.14
C ASN A 156 1.65 -4.00 -24.10
N THR A 157 1.22 -4.12 -22.84
CA THR A 157 2.03 -4.64 -21.72
C THR A 157 1.69 -6.07 -21.28
N GLU A 158 0.72 -6.72 -21.91
CA GLU A 158 0.47 -8.15 -21.72
C GLU A 158 1.59 -8.92 -22.46
N HIS A 159 2.42 -9.67 -21.72
CA HIS A 159 3.49 -10.57 -22.21
C HIS A 159 4.91 -10.00 -22.49
N VAL A 160 5.38 -9.00 -21.71
CA VAL A 160 6.77 -8.48 -21.82
C VAL A 160 7.82 -9.41 -21.20
N PHE A 161 7.43 -10.20 -20.20
CA PHE A 161 8.31 -11.10 -19.46
C PHE A 161 7.80 -12.55 -19.50
N SER A 162 8.72 -13.50 -19.34
CA SER A 162 8.44 -14.90 -19.05
C SER A 162 9.26 -15.35 -17.84
N ALA A 163 8.69 -16.15 -16.95
CA ALA A 163 9.40 -16.68 -15.78
C ALA A 163 9.60 -18.20 -15.86
N SER A 164 10.68 -18.65 -15.23
CA SER A 164 10.99 -20.07 -15.05
C SER A 164 10.05 -20.69 -14.01
N THR A 165 9.71 -21.97 -14.17
CA THR A 165 8.99 -22.73 -13.13
C THR A 165 9.81 -22.93 -11.86
N ALA A 166 11.13 -22.67 -11.90
CA ALA A 166 12.00 -22.72 -10.72
C ALA A 166 11.65 -21.70 -9.64
N VAL A 167 10.85 -20.67 -9.96
CA VAL A 167 10.36 -19.67 -9.00
C VAL A 167 9.22 -20.19 -8.12
N LYS A 168 8.69 -21.39 -8.43
CA LYS A 168 7.62 -22.00 -7.67
C LYS A 168 8.02 -22.14 -6.21
N ASP A 169 7.14 -21.64 -5.33
CA ASP A 169 7.30 -21.68 -3.88
C ASP A 169 8.50 -20.87 -3.36
N LYS A 170 8.93 -19.83 -4.08
CA LYS A 170 10.04 -18.95 -3.71
C LYS A 170 9.57 -17.53 -3.40
N LYS A 171 10.12 -16.95 -2.33
CA LYS A 171 10.04 -15.53 -1.99
C LYS A 171 11.09 -14.78 -2.81
N ILE A 172 10.65 -13.92 -3.71
CA ILE A 172 11.51 -13.28 -4.71
C ILE A 172 11.76 -11.82 -4.33
N GLY A 173 13.03 -11.41 -4.24
CA GLY A 173 13.40 -10.00 -4.22
C GLY A 173 13.67 -9.51 -5.65
N LEU A 174 12.77 -8.70 -6.22
CA LEU A 174 12.99 -8.08 -7.53
C LEU A 174 13.93 -6.87 -7.40
N ILE A 175 14.98 -6.82 -8.22
CA ILE A 175 15.91 -5.68 -8.28
C ILE A 175 15.83 -5.02 -9.66
N GLY A 176 15.56 -3.72 -9.70
CA GLY A 176 15.54 -2.91 -10.92
C GLY A 176 16.54 -1.75 -10.89
N ASP A 177 16.88 -1.21 -12.07
CA ASP A 177 17.75 -0.04 -12.22
C ASP A 177 16.98 1.29 -12.08
N VAL A 178 15.74 1.35 -12.56
CA VAL A 178 14.87 2.53 -12.47
C VAL A 178 13.45 2.10 -12.15
N PHE A 179 12.85 2.81 -11.19
CA PHE A 179 11.46 2.63 -10.82
C PHE A 179 10.67 3.91 -11.11
N ALA A 180 9.98 3.95 -12.26
CA ALA A 180 9.29 5.15 -12.75
C ALA A 180 7.76 5.07 -12.65
N THR A 181 7.12 4.15 -13.38
CA THR A 181 5.65 4.01 -13.41
C THR A 181 5.14 2.75 -12.73
N GLY A 182 6.03 1.92 -12.16
CA GLY A 182 5.67 0.61 -11.61
C GLY A 182 5.39 -0.47 -12.67
N ALA A 183 5.00 -0.10 -13.89
CA ALA A 183 4.56 -1.04 -14.93
C ALA A 183 5.53 -2.20 -15.23
N THR A 184 6.85 -1.93 -15.24
CA THR A 184 7.86 -2.97 -15.49
C THR A 184 7.93 -3.97 -14.35
N VAL A 185 7.93 -3.49 -13.10
CA VAL A 185 7.96 -4.33 -11.90
C VAL A 185 6.66 -5.12 -11.76
N LEU A 186 5.51 -4.51 -12.05
CA LEU A 186 4.21 -5.18 -12.03
C LEU A 186 4.11 -6.28 -13.09
N SER A 187 4.57 -6.01 -14.32
CA SER A 187 4.60 -7.01 -15.40
C SER A 187 5.51 -8.20 -15.04
N ALA A 188 6.68 -7.93 -14.47
CA ALA A 188 7.59 -8.96 -13.96
C ALA A 188 6.96 -9.75 -12.80
N SER A 189 6.35 -9.06 -11.84
CA SER A 189 5.71 -9.67 -10.66
C SER A 189 4.55 -10.56 -11.05
N ARG A 190 3.70 -10.13 -11.99
CA ARG A 190 2.60 -10.93 -12.54
C ARG A 190 3.11 -12.26 -13.10
N GLU A 191 4.18 -12.21 -13.87
CA GLU A 191 4.74 -13.41 -14.48
C GLU A 191 5.41 -14.32 -13.43
N LEU A 192 6.09 -13.77 -12.43
CA LEU A 192 6.65 -14.56 -11.33
C LEU A 192 5.54 -15.23 -10.49
N LYS A 193 4.48 -14.50 -10.16
CA LYS A 193 3.31 -15.02 -9.44
C LYS A 193 2.58 -16.09 -10.26
N SER A 194 2.43 -15.89 -11.58
CA SER A 194 1.83 -16.88 -12.50
C SER A 194 2.61 -18.20 -12.54
N LYS A 195 3.93 -18.17 -12.31
CA LYS A 195 4.80 -19.35 -12.24
C LYS A 195 5.03 -19.92 -10.84
N GLY A 196 4.39 -19.34 -9.82
CA GLY A 196 4.35 -19.97 -8.50
C GLY A 196 5.10 -19.23 -7.38
N ALA A 197 5.64 -18.02 -7.60
CA ALA A 197 6.24 -17.24 -6.51
C ALA A 197 5.21 -16.96 -5.37
N VAL A 198 5.70 -16.84 -4.13
CA VAL A 198 4.87 -16.72 -2.92
C VAL A 198 5.03 -15.35 -2.25
N ASP A 199 4.03 -14.96 -1.47
CA ASP A 199 3.98 -13.71 -0.70
C ASP A 199 4.75 -13.83 0.64
N GLN A 200 5.15 -12.69 1.22
CA GLN A 200 6.06 -12.63 2.37
C GLN A 200 5.38 -12.85 3.72
N MET A 201 4.17 -12.33 3.94
CA MET A 201 3.32 -12.67 5.10
C MET A 201 1.95 -11.99 4.93
N GLY A 202 0.85 -12.74 5.00
CA GLY A 202 -0.51 -12.17 4.98
C GLY A 202 -1.14 -12.14 6.37
N LEU A 203 -1.86 -11.06 6.71
CA LEU A 203 -2.81 -11.05 7.82
C LEU A 203 -4.12 -11.71 7.37
N PHE A 204 -4.57 -12.73 8.10
CA PHE A 204 -5.83 -13.45 7.87
C PHE A 204 -6.88 -13.09 8.91
N PHE A 205 -8.15 -13.29 8.57
CA PHE A 205 -9.27 -13.07 9.49
C PHE A 205 -9.88 -14.39 9.97
N SER A 206 -10.17 -14.50 11.26
CA SER A 206 -10.98 -15.60 11.79
C SER A 206 -11.86 -15.13 12.95
N THR A 207 -13.15 -15.43 12.87
CA THR A 207 -14.14 -15.04 13.89
C THR A 207 -14.08 -15.92 15.15
N SER A 208 -13.30 -17.00 15.14
CA SER A 208 -13.13 -17.91 16.27
C SER A 208 -11.65 -18.27 16.48
N LEU A 209 -11.01 -17.56 17.41
CA LEU A 209 -9.63 -17.81 17.81
C LEU A 209 -9.62 -18.63 19.11
N THR A 210 -9.60 -19.96 19.02
CA THR A 210 -9.46 -20.80 20.23
C THR A 210 -8.06 -20.66 20.85
N ASN A 211 -7.90 -21.06 22.12
CA ASN A 211 -6.66 -20.82 22.87
C ASN A 211 -5.43 -21.53 22.29
N CYS A 212 -5.61 -22.70 21.66
CA CYS A 212 -4.47 -23.54 21.27
C CYS A 212 -4.38 -23.76 19.75
N ASN A 213 -5.50 -23.79 19.03
CA ASN A 213 -5.55 -24.07 17.59
C ASN A 213 -6.48 -23.10 16.86
N ILE A 214 -6.07 -22.70 15.66
CA ILE A 214 -6.88 -21.87 14.76
C ILE A 214 -7.15 -22.67 13.49
N GLN A 215 -8.37 -22.55 12.98
CA GLN A 215 -8.76 -23.11 11.70
C GLN A 215 -9.22 -22.00 10.76
N LEU A 216 -8.67 -22.00 9.55
CA LEU A 216 -9.12 -21.16 8.44
C LEU A 216 -9.90 -22.01 7.45
N TYR A 217 -11.00 -21.43 6.93
CA TYR A 217 -11.91 -22.04 5.96
C TYR A 217 -12.24 -21.04 4.84
N GLY A 218 -12.89 -21.54 3.78
CA GLY A 218 -13.46 -20.68 2.73
C GLY A 218 -12.43 -19.76 2.09
N ASP A 219 -12.76 -18.47 1.99
CA ASP A 219 -11.94 -17.45 1.35
C ASP A 219 -10.57 -17.26 2.03
N GLU A 220 -10.50 -17.37 3.37
CA GLU A 220 -9.24 -17.23 4.12
C GLU A 220 -8.34 -18.46 3.93
N PHE A 221 -8.92 -19.65 3.89
CA PHE A 221 -8.19 -20.87 3.52
C PHE A 221 -7.66 -20.78 2.09
N PHE A 222 -8.52 -20.38 1.14
CA PHE A 222 -8.13 -20.23 -0.26
C PHE A 222 -7.05 -19.16 -0.42
N HIS A 223 -7.20 -18.02 0.24
CA HIS A 223 -6.20 -16.96 0.25
C HIS A 223 -4.88 -17.46 0.84
N ALA A 224 -4.90 -18.17 1.97
CA ALA A 224 -3.69 -18.69 2.60
C ALA A 224 -2.96 -19.73 1.73
N THR A 225 -3.70 -20.66 1.12
CA THR A 225 -3.12 -21.86 0.49
C THR A 225 -3.00 -21.78 -1.03
N HIS A 226 -3.87 -21.04 -1.71
CA HIS A 226 -3.89 -20.95 -3.18
C HIS A 226 -3.32 -19.62 -3.68
N VAL A 227 -3.55 -18.53 -2.96
CA VAL A 227 -3.03 -17.20 -3.32
C VAL A 227 -1.62 -17.01 -2.72
N LEU A 228 -1.53 -17.01 -1.39
CA LEU A 228 -0.28 -16.80 -0.65
C LEU A 228 0.58 -18.07 -0.57
N LYS A 229 -0.02 -19.24 -0.88
CA LYS A 229 0.64 -20.55 -1.00
C LYS A 229 1.42 -20.99 0.24
N HIS A 230 0.91 -20.67 1.42
CA HIS A 230 1.44 -21.16 2.67
C HIS A 230 1.46 -22.68 2.73
N LYS A 231 2.53 -23.20 3.32
CA LYS A 231 2.81 -24.63 3.49
C LYS A 231 2.71 -25.03 4.96
N LEU A 232 2.77 -26.34 5.17
CA LEU A 232 2.96 -26.92 6.49
C LEU A 232 4.19 -26.26 7.16
N HIS A 233 4.05 -25.88 8.43
CA HIS A 233 5.05 -25.20 9.25
C HIS A 233 5.34 -23.72 8.93
N ASP A 234 4.67 -23.11 7.96
CA ASP A 234 4.77 -21.66 7.80
C ASP A 234 4.07 -20.92 8.95
N SER A 235 4.59 -19.74 9.28
CA SER A 235 3.96 -18.82 10.23
C SER A 235 2.92 -17.94 9.53
N ILE A 236 1.78 -17.75 10.17
CA ILE A 236 0.69 -16.88 9.72
C ILE A 236 0.22 -15.98 10.86
N LYS A 237 -0.16 -14.74 10.51
CA LYS A 237 -0.83 -13.82 11.43
C LYS A 237 -2.33 -13.87 11.21
N ILE A 238 -3.09 -13.93 12.29
CA ILE A 238 -4.55 -14.02 12.25
C ILE A 238 -5.12 -13.01 13.24
N THR A 239 -6.12 -12.24 12.81
CA THR A 239 -6.87 -11.32 13.68
C THR A 239 -8.35 -11.70 13.74
N ASP A 240 -9.01 -11.38 14.86
CA ASP A 240 -10.47 -11.44 14.98
C ASP A 240 -11.16 -10.12 14.60
N GLY A 241 -10.38 -9.09 14.25
CA GLY A 241 -10.88 -7.74 13.98
C GLY A 241 -11.41 -7.02 15.22
N LYS A 242 -11.15 -7.53 16.42
CA LYS A 242 -11.62 -7.01 17.72
C LYS A 242 -10.47 -6.74 18.68
N GLY A 243 -9.24 -6.61 18.16
CA GLY A 243 -8.04 -6.32 18.93
C GLY A 243 -7.15 -7.53 19.20
N CYS A 244 -7.62 -8.76 18.97
CA CYS A 244 -6.80 -9.95 19.17
C CYS A 244 -6.01 -10.27 17.89
N ILE A 245 -4.68 -10.27 18.00
CA ILE A 245 -3.79 -10.77 16.95
C ILE A 245 -3.10 -12.05 17.46
N VAL A 246 -3.08 -13.07 16.61
CA VAL A 246 -2.42 -14.34 16.88
C VAL A 246 -1.39 -14.63 15.81
N GLU A 247 -0.18 -14.96 16.23
CA GLU A 247 0.80 -15.62 15.38
C GLU A 247 0.68 -17.12 15.58
N ALA A 248 0.47 -17.86 14.50
CA ALA A 248 0.26 -19.30 14.51
C ALA A 248 1.12 -20.00 13.47
N ILE A 249 1.53 -21.23 13.79
CA ILE A 249 2.31 -22.09 12.90
C ILE A 249 1.38 -23.12 12.28
N ILE A 250 1.38 -23.25 10.95
CA ILE A 250 0.52 -24.19 10.25
C ILE A 250 0.90 -25.63 10.61
N THR A 251 -0.05 -26.39 11.16
CA THR A 251 0.13 -27.77 11.61
C THR A 251 -0.54 -28.79 10.69
N LYS A 252 -1.52 -28.36 9.88
CA LYS A 252 -2.20 -29.24 8.93
C LYS A 252 -2.82 -28.43 7.79
N ILE A 253 -2.71 -28.93 6.56
CA ILE A 253 -3.45 -28.41 5.41
C ILE A 253 -4.28 -29.57 4.85
N GLU A 254 -5.60 -29.40 4.83
CA GLU A 254 -6.56 -30.33 4.26
C GLU A 254 -7.15 -29.76 2.97
N LYS A 255 -8.12 -30.47 2.35
CA LYS A 255 -8.71 -30.07 1.07
C LYS A 255 -9.38 -28.68 1.12
N ASN A 256 -10.07 -28.37 2.22
CA ASN A 256 -10.88 -27.15 2.38
C ASN A 256 -10.62 -26.40 3.70
N ALA A 257 -9.56 -26.79 4.43
CA ALA A 257 -9.28 -26.26 5.76
C ALA A 257 -7.79 -26.22 6.03
N LEU A 258 -7.34 -25.19 6.76
CA LEU A 258 -5.98 -25.06 7.26
C LEU A 258 -6.05 -24.97 8.77
N SER A 259 -5.26 -25.79 9.47
CA SER A 259 -5.12 -25.75 10.92
C SER A 259 -3.74 -25.22 11.30
N ALA A 260 -3.70 -24.34 12.28
CA ALA A 260 -2.47 -23.75 12.81
C ALA A 260 -2.48 -23.75 14.34
N SER A 261 -1.34 -24.05 14.96
CA SER A 261 -1.17 -23.99 16.41
C SER A 261 -0.73 -22.59 16.82
N VAL A 262 -1.35 -22.03 17.86
CA VAL A 262 -1.04 -20.70 18.39
C VAL A 262 0.38 -20.69 18.97
N ALA A 263 1.23 -19.78 18.47
CA ALA A 263 2.57 -19.55 19.02
C ALA A 263 2.55 -18.35 19.98
N TYR A 264 1.98 -17.23 19.55
CA TYR A 264 1.85 -16.00 20.35
C TYR A 264 0.48 -15.37 20.16
N ARG A 265 -0.05 -14.78 21.24
CA ARG A 265 -1.31 -14.02 21.23
C ARG A 265 -1.09 -12.66 21.86
N PHE A 266 -1.57 -11.64 21.16
CA PHE A 266 -1.55 -10.25 21.59
C PHE A 266 -2.97 -9.71 21.63
N TYR A 267 -3.25 -8.86 22.61
CA TYR A 267 -4.47 -8.08 22.65
C TYR A 267 -4.09 -6.60 22.65
N ILE A 268 -4.57 -5.89 21.64
CA ILE A 268 -4.43 -4.44 21.52
C ILE A 268 -5.72 -3.84 22.07
N PRO A 269 -5.68 -2.94 23.07
CA PRO A 269 -6.88 -2.24 23.55
C PRO A 269 -7.57 -1.42 22.45
N PRO A 270 -8.89 -1.23 22.51
CA PRO A 270 -9.61 -0.53 21.47
C PRO A 270 -9.19 0.94 21.41
N PRO A 271 -8.96 1.50 20.20
CA PRO A 271 -8.70 2.92 20.05
C PRO A 271 -9.97 3.73 20.38
N LYS A 272 -9.78 5.03 20.61
CA LYS A 272 -10.90 5.99 20.66
C LYS A 272 -11.57 6.07 19.31
N LYS A 273 -12.91 6.18 19.29
CA LYS A 273 -13.66 6.10 18.04
C LYS A 273 -13.41 7.30 17.15
N ILE A 274 -13.17 7.02 15.87
CA ILE A 274 -13.20 8.01 14.79
C ILE A 274 -14.28 7.52 13.83
N ILE A 275 -15.46 8.12 13.95
CA ILE A 275 -16.66 7.74 13.18
C ILE A 275 -16.73 8.67 11.97
N ALA A 276 -16.61 8.12 10.77
CA ALA A 276 -16.66 8.90 9.53
C ALA A 276 -18.03 8.76 8.85
N CYS A 277 -18.85 9.81 8.95
CA CYS A 277 -20.12 9.94 8.26
C CYS A 277 -19.90 10.67 6.94
N VAL A 278 -19.74 9.93 5.84
CA VAL A 278 -19.33 10.50 4.54
C VAL A 278 -20.41 10.27 3.50
N ALA A 279 -20.80 11.37 2.84
CA ALA A 279 -21.81 11.34 1.79
C ALA A 279 -21.44 10.36 0.67
N ILE A 280 -22.41 9.54 0.25
CA ILE A 280 -22.16 8.53 -0.78
C ILE A 280 -21.85 9.22 -2.12
N LEU A 281 -20.68 8.90 -2.67
CA LEU A 281 -20.24 9.47 -3.93
C LEU A 281 -20.84 8.74 -5.13
N LYS A 282 -21.05 9.49 -6.22
CA LYS A 282 -21.50 8.90 -7.50
C LYS A 282 -20.46 7.92 -8.04
N SER A 283 -19.19 8.31 -8.01
CA SER A 283 -18.06 7.47 -8.41
C SER A 283 -17.80 6.39 -7.36
N LEU A 284 -17.87 5.13 -7.79
CA LEU A 284 -17.51 3.97 -6.97
C LEU A 284 -16.03 4.01 -6.60
N GLU A 285 -15.16 4.25 -7.58
CA GLU A 285 -13.71 4.27 -7.40
C GLU A 285 -13.26 5.30 -6.36
N ARG A 286 -13.87 6.49 -6.35
CA ARG A 286 -13.56 7.53 -5.35
C ARG A 286 -14.02 7.15 -3.95
N TYR A 287 -15.18 6.48 -3.84
CA TYR A 287 -15.64 6.01 -2.54
C TYR A 287 -14.78 4.84 -2.04
N ASP A 288 -14.40 3.91 -2.91
CA ASP A 288 -13.49 2.82 -2.58
C ASP A 288 -12.11 3.35 -2.14
N PHE A 289 -11.59 4.38 -2.82
CA PHE A 289 -10.38 5.08 -2.41
C PHE A 289 -10.51 5.70 -1.01
N PHE A 290 -11.63 6.39 -0.73
CA PHE A 290 -11.92 6.91 0.61
C PHE A 290 -11.91 5.78 1.64
N LEU A 291 -12.63 4.69 1.40
CA LEU A 291 -12.73 3.56 2.34
C LEU A 291 -11.34 3.00 2.64
N GLN A 292 -10.56 2.69 1.60
CA GLN A 292 -9.22 2.14 1.75
C GLN A 292 -8.34 3.04 2.63
N LYS A 293 -8.28 4.33 2.31
CA LYS A 293 -7.43 5.29 3.04
C LYS A 293 -7.97 5.61 4.42
N ALA A 294 -9.28 5.59 4.64
CA ALA A 294 -9.88 5.75 5.95
C ALA A 294 -9.49 4.59 6.87
N VAL A 295 -9.49 3.34 6.36
CA VAL A 295 -9.00 2.17 7.12
C VAL A 295 -7.52 2.31 7.47
N GLU A 296 -6.67 2.66 6.51
CA GLU A 296 -5.23 2.90 6.75
C GLU A 296 -4.99 3.98 7.83
N LEU A 297 -5.83 5.03 7.81
CA LEU A 297 -5.80 6.11 8.80
C LEU A 297 -6.44 5.72 10.15
N GLY A 298 -7.01 4.52 10.31
CA GLY A 298 -7.52 4.04 11.59
C GLY A 298 -8.93 4.56 11.94
N VAL A 299 -9.78 4.77 10.93
CA VAL A 299 -11.22 4.98 11.16
C VAL A 299 -11.81 3.77 11.90
N THR A 300 -12.70 3.99 12.87
CA THR A 300 -13.32 2.88 13.62
C THR A 300 -14.67 2.50 13.05
N ASP A 301 -15.40 3.48 12.54
CA ASP A 301 -16.76 3.31 12.04
C ASP A 301 -16.94 4.15 10.78
N ILE A 302 -17.61 3.59 9.78
CA ILE A 302 -17.93 4.27 8.54
C ILE A 302 -19.44 4.25 8.37
N ILE A 303 -20.03 5.43 8.23
CA ILE A 303 -21.47 5.62 8.03
C ILE A 303 -21.68 6.25 6.65
N PRO A 304 -22.16 5.49 5.65
CA PRO A 304 -22.52 6.05 4.35
C PRO A 304 -23.71 7.01 4.50
N LEU A 305 -23.48 8.29 4.19
CA LEU A 305 -24.45 9.35 4.45
C LEU A 305 -25.25 9.72 3.19
N ILE A 306 -26.56 9.91 3.35
CA ILE A 306 -27.44 10.52 2.35
C ILE A 306 -27.84 11.91 2.84
N THR A 307 -27.50 12.92 2.06
CA THR A 307 -27.83 14.34 2.30
C THR A 307 -28.79 14.83 1.21
N ASN A 308 -29.33 16.03 1.37
CA ASN A 308 -30.22 16.63 0.39
C ASN A 308 -29.60 16.77 -1.02
N ARG A 309 -28.27 16.89 -1.11
CA ARG A 309 -27.53 17.01 -2.38
C ARG A 309 -26.81 15.72 -2.79
N THR A 310 -27.03 14.61 -2.10
CA THR A 310 -26.48 13.31 -2.49
C THR A 310 -27.25 12.75 -3.69
N ILE A 311 -26.53 12.44 -4.78
CA ILE A 311 -27.13 11.92 -6.02
C ILE A 311 -27.57 10.45 -5.87
N ILE A 312 -26.87 9.69 -5.04
CA ILE A 312 -27.08 8.24 -4.87
C ILE A 312 -28.19 7.99 -3.85
N SER A 313 -29.17 7.14 -4.19
CA SER A 313 -30.24 6.74 -3.27
C SER A 313 -29.76 5.74 -2.21
N ILE A 314 -30.49 5.64 -1.10
CA ILE A 314 -30.25 4.64 -0.03
C ILE A 314 -30.20 3.22 -0.62
N GLU A 315 -31.16 2.85 -1.48
CA GLU A 315 -31.20 1.54 -2.13
C GLU A 315 -29.94 1.25 -2.96
N SER A 316 -29.44 2.25 -3.67
CA SER A 316 -28.22 2.15 -4.45
C SER A 316 -26.98 2.02 -3.55
N GLY A 317 -26.98 2.69 -2.39
CA GLY A 317 -25.96 2.51 -1.36
C GLY A 317 -25.98 1.09 -0.78
N LEU A 318 -27.16 0.56 -0.46
CA LEU A 318 -27.33 -0.81 0.06
C LEU A 318 -26.77 -1.86 -0.90
N LYS A 319 -26.97 -1.68 -2.21
CA LYS A 319 -26.40 -2.56 -3.24
C LYS A 319 -24.86 -2.54 -3.28
N ARG A 320 -24.21 -1.49 -2.77
CA ARG A 320 -22.75 -1.32 -2.75
C ARG A 320 -22.09 -1.86 -1.48
N MET A 321 -22.86 -2.13 -0.42
CA MET A 321 -22.36 -2.56 0.89
C MET A 321 -21.39 -3.74 0.79
N LYS A 322 -21.74 -4.79 0.03
CA LYS A 322 -20.87 -5.97 -0.06
C LYS A 322 -19.51 -5.65 -0.68
N ARG A 323 -19.46 -4.72 -1.65
CA ARG A 323 -18.21 -4.24 -2.24
C ARG A 323 -17.40 -3.48 -1.21
N TRP A 324 -18.04 -2.57 -0.47
CA TRP A 324 -17.38 -1.76 0.56
C TRP A 324 -16.84 -2.59 1.71
N GLU A 325 -17.57 -3.60 2.18
CA GLU A 325 -17.07 -4.59 3.14
C GLU A 325 -15.80 -5.27 2.65
N ASN A 326 -15.77 -5.69 1.37
CA ASN A 326 -14.59 -6.33 0.79
C ASN A 326 -13.40 -5.37 0.69
N VAL A 327 -13.63 -4.10 0.33
CA VAL A 327 -12.58 -3.06 0.31
C VAL A 327 -12.02 -2.85 1.72
N ILE A 328 -12.89 -2.64 2.73
CA ILE A 328 -12.50 -2.46 4.13
C ILE A 328 -11.71 -3.66 4.64
N LEU A 329 -12.19 -4.88 4.38
CA LEU A 329 -11.51 -6.11 4.78
C LEU A 329 -10.13 -6.24 4.12
N ALA A 330 -10.04 -6.00 2.81
CA ALA A 330 -8.77 -6.07 2.09
C ALA A 330 -7.77 -5.01 2.59
N SER A 331 -8.23 -3.78 2.83
CA SER A 331 -7.41 -2.71 3.40
C SER A 331 -6.94 -3.06 4.80
N CYS A 332 -7.82 -3.58 5.66
CA CYS A 332 -7.49 -3.96 7.02
C CYS A 332 -6.40 -5.06 7.08
N LYS A 333 -6.48 -6.05 6.18
CA LYS A 333 -5.43 -7.07 6.00
C LYS A 333 -4.09 -6.46 5.59
N GLN A 334 -4.11 -5.53 4.63
CA GLN A 334 -2.89 -4.94 4.07
C GLN A 334 -2.16 -4.03 5.06
N CYS A 335 -2.89 -3.23 5.84
CA CYS A 335 -2.29 -2.35 6.84
C CYS A 335 -2.15 -2.99 8.23
N GLU A 336 -2.32 -4.31 8.32
CA GLU A 336 -2.26 -5.13 9.53
C GLU A 336 -3.09 -4.57 10.72
N GLN A 337 -4.25 -3.97 10.44
CA GLN A 337 -5.05 -3.35 11.49
C GLN A 337 -5.67 -4.41 12.43
N PRO A 338 -5.54 -4.26 13.76
CA PRO A 338 -6.10 -5.20 14.72
C PRO A 338 -7.63 -5.13 14.82
N TYR A 339 -8.21 -4.02 14.40
CA TYR A 339 -9.65 -3.76 14.45
C TYR A 339 -10.20 -3.62 13.04
N LEU A 340 -11.26 -4.37 12.74
CA LEU A 340 -12.01 -4.21 11.50
C LEU A 340 -13.00 -3.04 11.67
N PRO A 341 -12.92 -1.99 10.85
CA PRO A 341 -13.86 -0.88 10.94
C PRO A 341 -15.31 -1.34 10.70
N LEU A 342 -16.24 -0.83 11.51
CA LEU A 342 -17.66 -1.16 11.38
C LEU A 342 -18.29 -0.33 10.25
N LEU A 343 -18.76 -1.00 9.19
CA LEU A 343 -19.53 -0.36 8.13
C LEU A 343 -21.02 -0.41 8.48
N HIS A 344 -21.61 0.77 8.70
CA HIS A 344 -23.04 0.91 9.00
C HIS A 344 -23.89 0.97 7.73
N LEU A 345 -25.19 0.74 7.88
CA LEU A 345 -26.13 0.90 6.77
C LEU A 345 -26.22 2.37 6.33
N PRO A 346 -26.45 2.64 5.03
CA PRO A 346 -26.70 3.99 4.56
C PRO A 346 -27.86 4.65 5.31
N ILE A 347 -27.65 5.88 5.77
CA ILE A 347 -28.62 6.63 6.58
C ILE A 347 -28.75 8.06 6.08
N GLU A 348 -29.95 8.62 6.23
CA GLU A 348 -30.22 10.02 5.89
C GLU A 348 -29.73 10.95 7.00
N PHE A 349 -29.21 12.11 6.61
CA PHE A 349 -28.65 13.10 7.53
C PHE A 349 -29.60 13.47 8.67
N HIS A 350 -30.87 13.76 8.37
CA HIS A 350 -31.85 14.13 9.38
C HIS A 350 -32.10 13.01 10.43
N LYS A 351 -32.04 11.73 10.02
CA LYS A 351 -32.17 10.60 10.95
C LYS A 351 -30.91 10.44 11.78
N LEU A 352 -29.75 10.50 11.14
CA LEU A 352 -28.46 10.37 11.80
C LEU A 352 -28.29 11.42 12.91
N CYS A 353 -28.63 12.68 12.66
CA CYS A 353 -28.44 13.75 13.64
C CYS A 353 -29.12 13.48 14.98
N SER A 354 -30.27 12.81 14.97
CA SER A 354 -31.03 12.48 16.18
C SER A 354 -30.42 11.34 17.01
N THR A 355 -29.46 10.60 16.46
CA THR A 355 -28.85 9.43 17.11
C THR A 355 -27.42 9.67 17.58
N LEU A 356 -26.82 10.79 17.20
CA LEU A 356 -25.43 11.09 17.53
C LEU A 356 -25.30 11.66 18.94
N ASP A 357 -24.31 11.17 19.66
CA ASP A 357 -23.87 11.68 20.96
C ASP A 357 -22.36 12.00 20.94
N GLY A 358 -21.90 12.69 21.99
CA GLY A 358 -20.49 13.00 22.16
C GLY A 358 -19.97 14.11 21.24
N GLN A 359 -18.70 14.01 20.83
CA GLN A 359 -18.04 15.04 20.05
C GLN A 359 -18.37 14.88 18.56
N VAL A 360 -19.23 15.74 18.03
CA VAL A 360 -19.59 15.76 16.60
C VAL A 360 -19.00 17.00 15.94
N ILE A 361 -18.29 16.79 14.83
CA ILE A 361 -17.74 17.84 13.98
C ILE A 361 -18.44 17.79 12.63
N PHE A 362 -19.11 18.89 12.30
CA PHE A 362 -19.81 19.07 11.04
C PHE A 362 -18.94 19.91 10.11
N TYR A 363 -18.37 19.28 9.08
CA TYR A 363 -17.50 19.97 8.14
C TYR A 363 -18.31 20.65 7.04
N TYR A 364 -18.46 21.96 7.18
CA TYR A 364 -19.23 22.78 6.25
C TYR A 364 -18.31 23.47 5.24
N GLU A 365 -18.61 23.32 3.95
CA GLU A 365 -17.74 23.73 2.85
C GLU A 365 -17.55 25.25 2.75
N LEU A 366 -18.50 26.05 3.26
CA LEU A 366 -18.41 27.52 3.29
C LEU A 366 -17.96 28.06 4.65
N ALA A 367 -17.61 27.20 5.61
CA ALA A 367 -17.15 27.66 6.92
C ALA A 367 -15.76 28.32 6.81
N THR A 368 -15.67 29.56 7.30
CA THR A 368 -14.40 30.31 7.41
C THR A 368 -13.71 30.12 8.76
N TYR A 369 -14.43 29.55 9.73
CA TYR A 369 -13.93 29.22 11.06
C TYR A 369 -13.41 27.78 11.11
N TYR A 370 -12.33 27.58 11.86
CA TYR A 370 -11.72 26.28 12.10
C TYR A 370 -11.88 25.94 13.58
N GLU A 371 -12.51 24.80 13.87
CA GLU A 371 -12.71 24.38 15.24
C GLU A 371 -11.38 23.93 15.87
N LYS A 372 -10.89 24.73 16.82
CA LYS A 372 -9.64 24.44 17.53
C LYS A 372 -9.89 23.58 18.76
N ASN A 373 -11.06 23.69 19.39
CA ASN A 373 -11.43 23.03 20.65
C ASN A 373 -11.97 21.61 20.41
N ILE A 374 -11.27 20.83 19.58
CA ILE A 374 -11.51 19.39 19.42
C ILE A 374 -10.78 18.69 20.56
N LEU A 375 -11.52 18.00 21.41
CA LEU A 375 -10.98 17.27 22.54
C LEU A 375 -10.23 16.02 22.03
N PRO A 376 -8.95 15.84 22.38
CA PRO A 376 -8.21 14.63 22.04
C PRO A 376 -8.66 13.46 22.91
N ASN A 377 -8.47 12.23 22.43
CA ASN A 377 -8.84 10.99 23.11
C ASN A 377 -10.34 10.86 23.46
N HIS A 378 -11.21 11.53 22.72
CA HIS A 378 -12.67 11.37 22.77
C HIS A 378 -13.20 10.69 21.51
N ASP A 379 -14.27 9.92 21.67
CA ASP A 379 -15.04 9.40 20.54
C ASP A 379 -15.55 10.59 19.72
N THR A 380 -15.16 10.63 18.44
CA THR A 380 -15.39 11.77 17.57
C THR A 380 -16.09 11.34 16.30
N THR A 381 -17.23 11.96 16.02
CA THR A 381 -17.98 11.79 14.77
C THR A 381 -17.68 12.93 13.82
N LEU A 382 -17.31 12.59 12.59
CA LEU A 382 -16.96 13.51 11.52
C LEU A 382 -18.04 13.42 10.44
N ILE A 383 -18.69 14.55 10.12
CA ILE A 383 -19.73 14.61 9.10
C ILE A 383 -19.20 15.36 7.88
N ILE A 384 -19.18 14.69 6.72
CA ILE A 384 -18.65 15.22 5.45
C ILE A 384 -19.70 15.07 4.34
N GLY A 385 -20.02 16.19 3.69
CA GLY A 385 -21.05 16.29 2.66
C GLY A 385 -20.59 15.86 1.26
N PRO A 386 -21.53 15.78 0.30
CA PRO A 386 -21.21 15.44 -1.09
C PRO A 386 -20.52 16.62 -1.79
N GLU A 387 -20.17 16.43 -3.06
CA GLU A 387 -19.57 17.49 -3.90
C GLU A 387 -20.45 18.74 -4.02
N GLY A 388 -21.78 18.57 -3.89
CA GLY A 388 -22.73 19.67 -3.87
C GLY A 388 -22.77 20.43 -2.54
N GLY A 389 -22.03 20.00 -1.52
CA GLY A 389 -22.07 20.60 -0.19
C GLY A 389 -23.37 20.32 0.57
N PHE A 390 -23.55 21.01 1.69
CA PHE A 390 -24.77 20.95 2.50
C PHE A 390 -25.74 22.08 2.15
N THR A 391 -27.02 21.88 2.43
CA THR A 391 -28.01 22.96 2.34
C THR A 391 -27.99 23.83 3.60
N ILE A 392 -28.63 25.01 3.52
CA ILE A 392 -28.76 25.91 4.68
C ILE A 392 -29.58 25.22 5.78
N GLU A 393 -30.62 24.48 5.40
CA GLU A 393 -31.45 23.73 6.34
C GLU A 393 -30.64 22.65 7.07
N GLU A 394 -29.73 21.96 6.37
CA GLU A 394 -28.85 20.96 7.00
C GLU A 394 -27.85 21.60 7.99
N LEU A 395 -27.34 22.79 7.67
CA LEU A 395 -26.50 23.57 8.57
C LEU A 395 -27.28 24.05 9.81
N GLU A 396 -28.52 24.48 9.64
CA GLU A 396 -29.39 24.88 10.75
C GLU A 396 -29.66 23.70 11.70
N ILE A 397 -29.93 22.51 11.16
CA ILE A 397 -30.10 21.27 11.94
C ILE A 397 -28.81 20.95 12.73
N ALA A 398 -27.64 20.99 12.08
CA ALA A 398 -26.37 20.74 12.75
C ALA A 398 -26.13 21.73 13.90
N THR A 399 -26.51 23.00 13.70
CA THR A 399 -26.38 24.05 14.72
C THR A 399 -27.35 23.85 15.88
N GLN A 400 -28.61 23.45 15.59
CA GLN A 400 -29.61 23.13 16.61
C GLN A 400 -29.20 21.93 17.47
N MET A 401 -28.55 20.93 16.86
CA MET A 401 -27.98 19.76 17.54
C MET A 401 -26.65 20.07 18.24
N GLN A 402 -26.21 21.32 18.24
CA GLN A 402 -24.97 21.79 18.87
C GLN A 402 -23.70 21.09 18.34
N PHE A 403 -23.70 20.66 17.08
CA PHE A 403 -22.50 20.12 16.45
C PHE A 403 -21.46 21.22 16.25
N LYS A 404 -20.18 20.88 16.37
CA LYS A 404 -19.08 21.82 16.12
C LYS A 404 -18.92 22.03 14.63
N VAL A 405 -19.39 23.16 14.11
CA VAL A 405 -19.25 23.51 12.69
C VAL A 405 -17.83 23.99 12.41
N SER A 406 -17.15 23.38 11.43
CA SER A 406 -15.76 23.70 11.09
C SER A 406 -15.50 23.66 9.59
N GLY A 407 -14.57 24.47 9.09
CA GLY A 407 -13.92 24.30 7.80
C GLY A 407 -12.71 23.36 7.86
N LEU A 408 -12.11 23.08 6.69
CA LEU A 408 -10.90 22.25 6.54
C LEU A 408 -9.75 22.93 5.76
N GLY A 409 -9.97 24.12 5.25
CA GLY A 409 -8.95 24.93 4.59
C GLY A 409 -9.59 26.13 3.94
N LYS A 410 -8.78 26.95 3.27
CA LYS A 410 -9.30 28.00 2.38
C LYS A 410 -9.68 27.40 1.02
N GLU A 411 -9.14 26.23 0.72
CA GLU A 411 -9.29 25.49 -0.51
C GLU A 411 -10.55 24.63 -0.48
N ILE A 412 -11.24 24.55 -1.62
CA ILE A 412 -12.36 23.63 -1.80
C ILE A 412 -11.79 22.24 -2.03
N LEU A 413 -11.91 21.38 -1.02
CA LEU A 413 -11.49 19.98 -1.08
C LEU A 413 -12.58 19.10 -1.71
N ARG A 414 -12.17 18.05 -2.41
CA ARG A 414 -13.09 16.97 -2.79
C ARG A 414 -13.54 16.21 -1.53
N THR A 415 -14.75 15.66 -1.55
CA THR A 415 -15.34 14.93 -0.41
C THR A 415 -14.42 13.87 0.20
N GLU A 416 -13.81 13.00 -0.61
CA GLU A 416 -12.87 11.98 -0.12
C GLU A 416 -11.62 12.61 0.51
N THR A 417 -11.10 13.69 -0.07
CA THR A 417 -9.93 14.40 0.46
C THR A 417 -10.27 15.08 1.79
N ALA A 418 -11.43 15.71 1.87
CA ALA A 418 -11.93 16.34 3.09
C ALA A 418 -12.10 15.31 4.22
N ALA A 419 -12.72 14.16 3.93
CA ALA A 419 -12.89 13.08 4.89
C ALA A 419 -11.56 12.53 5.40
N LEU A 420 -10.59 12.28 4.50
CA LEU A 420 -9.28 11.77 4.90
C LEU A 420 -8.48 12.79 5.71
N LEU A 421 -8.53 14.07 5.34
CA LEU A 421 -7.89 15.13 6.11
C LEU A 421 -8.50 15.27 7.51
N ALA A 422 -9.83 15.17 7.63
CA ALA A 422 -10.52 15.19 8.91
C ALA A 422 -10.09 14.01 9.81
N ILE A 423 -10.10 12.79 9.27
CA ILE A 423 -9.67 11.58 10.00
C ILE A 423 -8.21 11.72 10.45
N ALA A 424 -7.31 12.13 9.54
CA ALA A 424 -5.90 12.32 9.85
C ALA A 424 -5.70 13.39 10.94
N SER A 425 -6.46 14.48 10.90
CA SER A 425 -6.39 15.55 11.91
C SER A 425 -6.77 15.06 13.31
N ILE A 426 -7.82 14.23 13.42
CA ILE A 426 -8.20 13.62 14.70
C ILE A 426 -7.15 12.62 15.18
N LYS A 427 -6.65 11.78 14.28
CA LYS A 427 -5.59 10.81 14.60
C LYS A 427 -4.34 11.51 15.14
N LEU A 428 -3.88 12.57 14.47
CA LEU A 428 -2.73 13.35 14.94
C LEU A 428 -2.98 13.97 16.31
N LYS A 429 -4.14 14.60 16.54
CA LYS A 429 -4.49 15.13 17.87
C LYS A 429 -4.49 14.06 18.96
N ASN A 430 -4.99 12.86 18.66
CA ASN A 430 -4.96 11.74 19.62
C ASN A 430 -3.51 11.29 19.88
N LEU A 431 -2.65 11.25 18.87
CA LEU A 431 -1.24 10.89 19.04
C LEU A 431 -0.49 11.95 19.87
N GLU A 432 -0.67 13.23 19.59
CA GLU A 432 -0.05 14.35 20.32
C GLU A 432 -0.45 14.38 21.80
N ALA A 433 -1.67 13.97 22.14
CA ALA A 433 -2.11 13.90 23.53
C ALA A 433 -1.59 12.68 24.30
N ASN A 434 -1.09 11.66 23.59
CA ASN A 434 -0.56 10.43 24.16
C ASN A 434 0.97 10.36 24.16
N SER A 435 1.64 11.30 23.48
CA SER A 435 3.09 11.56 23.55
C SER A 435 3.44 12.49 24.70
#